data_AF-A0A8W8ND25-F1
#
_entry.id   AF-A0A8W8ND25-F1
#
_cell.length_a   1.000
_cell.length_b   1.000
_cell.length_c   1.000
_cell.angle_alpha   90.00
_cell.angle_beta   90.00
_cell.angle_gamma   90.00
#
_symmetry.space_group_name_H-M   'P 1'
#
loop_
_entity.id
_entity.type
_entity.pdbx_description
1 polymer ?
#
loop_
_entity_poly.entity_id
_entity_poly.type
_entity_poly.pdbx_seq_one_letter_code
_entity_poly.pdbx_strand_id
1 'polypeptide(L)'
;MWLVRHLEVTRQLMLEDLKVVKQMLPPIFPPQYNIVKKYVQMYHRALASHFQEMIQQGLEGNEIVTLLQWVGIYNSPELMRHPALDFDTKEYGPLLENSAIDELQNQ
;
A
#
# COMPACT_ATOMS: atom_id res chain seq x y z
N MET A 1 11.13 -15.43 8.86
CA MET A 1 11.04 -14.19 8.06
C MET A 1 9.82 -13.41 8.55
N TRP A 2 10.00 -12.50 9.50
CA TRP A 2 8.90 -11.73 10.10
C TRP A 2 8.25 -10.78 9.08
N LEU A 3 9.06 -10.18 8.21
CA LEU A 3 8.62 -9.19 7.23
C LEU A 3 7.63 -9.77 6.21
N VAL A 4 7.88 -10.99 5.71
CA VAL A 4 6.94 -11.68 4.80
C VAL A 4 5.56 -11.80 5.44
N ARG A 5 5.49 -12.22 6.70
CA ARG A 5 4.23 -12.36 7.43
C ARG A 5 3.58 -10.99 7.68
N HIS A 6 4.36 -10.00 8.08
CA HIS A 6 3.90 -8.63 8.32
C HIS A 6 3.25 -8.03 7.06
N LEU A 7 3.94 -8.15 5.92
CA LEU A 7 3.49 -7.63 4.64
C LEU A 7 2.26 -8.37 4.10
N GLU A 8 2.18 -9.69 4.28
CA GLU A 8 0.99 -10.45 3.86
C GLU A 8 -0.23 -10.10 4.71
N VAL A 9 -0.07 -9.97 6.04
CA VAL A 9 -1.16 -9.51 6.92
C VAL A 9 -1.59 -8.09 6.55
N THR A 10 -0.62 -7.19 6.27
CA THR A 10 -0.92 -5.82 5.82
C THR A 10 -1.75 -5.83 4.53
N ARG A 11 -1.36 -6.63 3.54
CA ARG A 11 -2.09 -6.79 2.27
C ARG A 11 -3.53 -7.27 2.50
N GLN A 12 -3.72 -8.30 3.32
CA GLN A 12 -5.04 -8.86 3.62
C GLN A 12 -5.95 -7.84 4.32
N LEU A 13 -5.45 -7.18 5.37
CA LEU A 13 -6.21 -6.18 6.11
C LEU A 13 -6.60 -4.99 5.21
N MET A 14 -5.67 -4.46 4.43
CA MET A 14 -5.97 -3.39 3.48
C MET A 14 -7.03 -3.80 2.46
N LEU A 15 -6.95 -5.01 1.93
CA LEU A 15 -7.91 -5.51 0.95
C LEU A 15 -9.32 -5.59 1.55
N GLU A 16 -9.47 -6.16 2.74
CA GLU A 16 -10.77 -6.29 3.41
C GLU A 16 -11.34 -4.94 3.84
N ASP A 17 -10.52 -4.08 4.44
CA ASP A 17 -10.95 -2.74 4.85
C ASP A 17 -11.41 -1.90 3.65
N LEU A 18 -10.64 -1.91 2.56
CA LEU A 18 -10.98 -1.13 1.38
C LEU A 18 -12.21 -1.67 0.64
N LYS A 19 -12.50 -2.98 0.73
CA LYS A 19 -13.77 -3.54 0.23
C LYS A 19 -14.94 -2.97 1.01
N VAL A 20 -14.83 -2.95 2.33
CA VAL A 20 -15.83 -2.35 3.23
C VAL A 20 -16.01 -0.86 2.92
N VAL A 21 -14.91 -0.11 2.80
CA VAL A 21 -14.92 1.31 2.45
C VAL A 21 -15.67 1.55 1.14
N LYS A 22 -15.35 0.78 0.09
CA LYS A 22 -15.96 0.94 -1.24
C LYS A 22 -17.45 0.60 -1.26
N GLN A 23 -17.88 -0.40 -0.49
CA GLN A 23 -19.25 -0.91 -0.53
C GLN A 23 -20.19 -0.19 0.44
N MET A 24 -19.73 0.08 1.67
CA MET A 24 -20.62 0.51 2.76
C MET A 24 -20.61 2.01 3.01
N LEU A 25 -19.53 2.72 2.69
CA LEU A 25 -19.42 4.15 3.00
C LEU A 25 -20.09 5.10 2.00
N PRO A 26 -20.11 4.86 0.67
CA PRO A 26 -20.75 5.79 -0.26
C PRO A 26 -22.20 6.19 0.07
N PRO A 27 -23.10 5.28 0.52
CA PRO A 27 -24.48 5.66 0.81
C PRO A 27 -24.66 6.48 2.10
N ILE A 28 -23.68 6.48 3.01
CA ILE A 28 -23.80 7.14 4.33
C ILE A 28 -22.92 8.40 4.46
N PHE A 29 -22.17 8.77 3.42
CA PHE A 29 -21.37 9.99 3.38
C PHE A 29 -21.88 10.93 2.27
N PRO A 30 -21.91 12.26 2.51
CA PRO A 30 -22.23 13.20 1.45
C PRO A 30 -21.23 13.13 0.29
N PRO A 31 -21.66 13.22 -0.98
CA PRO A 31 -20.79 13.01 -2.16
C PRO A 31 -19.56 13.92 -2.20
N GLN A 32 -19.64 15.14 -1.69
CA GLN A 32 -18.55 16.12 -1.66
C GLN A 32 -17.33 15.65 -0.84
N TYR A 33 -17.48 14.67 0.06
CA TYR A 33 -16.36 14.12 0.81
C TYR A 33 -15.47 13.23 -0.04
N ASN A 34 -15.99 12.69 -1.15
CA ASN A 34 -15.34 11.67 -1.97
C ASN A 34 -14.70 10.58 -1.09
N ILE A 35 -15.52 9.99 -0.20
CA ILE A 35 -15.05 9.28 0.98
C ILE A 35 -14.11 8.11 0.63
N VAL A 36 -14.43 7.35 -0.42
CA VAL A 36 -13.61 6.23 -0.89
C VAL A 36 -12.21 6.71 -1.28
N LYS A 37 -12.12 7.76 -2.10
CA LYS A 37 -10.84 8.37 -2.50
C LYS A 37 -10.05 8.84 -1.28
N LYS A 38 -10.72 9.45 -0.31
CA LYS A 38 -10.08 9.94 0.91
C LYS A 38 -9.48 8.79 1.74
N TYR A 39 -10.19 7.68 1.90
CA TYR A 39 -9.66 6.50 2.58
C TYR A 39 -8.49 5.88 1.81
N VAL A 40 -8.59 5.71 0.49
CA VAL A 40 -7.48 5.19 -0.33
C VAL A 40 -6.23 6.05 -0.16
N GLN A 41 -6.37 7.37 -0.19
CA GLN A 41 -5.26 8.30 0.03
C GLN A 41 -4.67 8.18 1.46
N MET A 42 -5.49 7.96 2.48
CA MET A 42 -5.03 7.76 3.85
C MET A 42 -4.22 6.46 3.99
N TYR A 43 -4.71 5.35 3.43
CA TYR A 43 -3.98 4.07 3.41
C TYR A 43 -2.65 4.19 2.65
N HIS A 44 -2.67 4.83 1.48
CA HIS A 44 -1.46 5.05 0.69
C HIS A 44 -0.38 5.79 1.50
N ARG A 45 -0.75 6.92 2.14
CA ARG A 45 0.18 7.71 2.95
C ARG A 45 0.69 6.97 4.18
N ALA A 46 -0.21 6.28 4.90
CA ALA A 46 0.15 5.51 6.08
C ALA A 46 1.15 4.39 5.74
N LEU A 47 0.90 3.69 4.64
CA LEU A 47 1.76 2.61 4.15
C LEU A 47 3.13 3.13 3.68
N ALA A 48 3.14 4.24 2.94
CA ALA A 48 4.39 4.90 2.53
C ALA A 48 5.24 5.31 3.74
N SER A 49 4.63 5.95 4.75
CA SER A 49 5.31 6.32 6.00
C SER A 49 5.86 5.09 6.72
N HIS A 50 5.04 4.05 6.87
CA HIS A 50 5.45 2.80 7.52
C HIS A 50 6.65 2.15 6.81
N PHE A 51 6.68 2.18 5.47
CA PHE A 51 7.78 1.61 4.70
C PHE A 51 9.06 2.43 4.85
N GLN A 52 8.95 3.76 4.84
CA GLN A 52 10.08 4.65 5.10
C GLN A 52 10.68 4.42 6.50
N GLU A 53 9.83 4.24 7.52
CA GLU A 53 10.28 3.92 8.88
C GLU A 53 11.01 2.56 8.95
N MET A 54 10.48 1.52 8.29
CA MET A 54 11.17 0.23 8.22
C MET A 54 12.53 0.33 7.52
N ILE A 55 12.64 1.09 6.43
CA ILE A 55 13.90 1.34 5.73
C ILE A 55 14.91 2.04 6.66
N GLN A 56 14.47 3.08 7.39
CA GLN A 56 15.32 3.82 8.33
C GLN A 56 15.79 2.98 9.52
N GLN A 57 15.03 1.95 9.92
CA GLN A 57 15.43 1.02 10.97
C GLN A 57 16.52 0.04 10.54
N GLY A 58 16.84 -0.02 9.24
CA GLY A 58 17.86 -0.87 8.66
C GLY A 58 17.32 -2.26 8.33
N LEU A 59 17.04 -2.49 7.05
CA LEU A 59 16.61 -3.79 6.53
C LEU A 59 17.83 -4.65 6.14
N GLU A 60 17.74 -5.96 6.40
CA GLU A 60 18.71 -6.92 5.86
C GLU A 60 18.48 -7.18 4.36
N GLY A 61 19.49 -7.66 3.63
CA GLY A 61 19.40 -7.80 2.16
C GLY A 61 18.22 -8.66 1.67
N ASN A 62 17.89 -9.74 2.38
CA ASN A 62 16.70 -10.56 2.10
C ASN A 62 15.38 -9.82 2.38
N GLU A 63 15.37 -8.92 3.37
CA GLU A 63 14.22 -8.09 3.73
C GLU A 63 13.99 -6.98 2.72
N ILE A 64 15.05 -6.37 2.21
CA ILE A 64 15.00 -5.39 1.10
C ILE A 64 14.33 -6.02 -0.13
N VAL A 65 14.80 -7.19 -0.56
CA VAL A 65 14.22 -7.92 -1.70
C VAL A 65 12.74 -8.21 -1.46
N THR A 66 12.39 -8.65 -0.23
CA THR A 66 11.01 -8.93 0.16
C THR A 66 10.13 -7.68 0.10
N LEU A 67 10.61 -6.53 0.60
CA LEU A 67 9.88 -5.27 0.57
C LEU A 67 9.67 -4.76 -0.87
N LEU A 68 10.73 -4.76 -1.69
CA LEU A 68 10.67 -4.29 -3.07
C LEU A 68 9.72 -5.13 -3.93
N GLN A 69 9.73 -6.46 -3.75
CA GLN A 69 8.76 -7.34 -4.39
C GLN A 69 7.32 -6.98 -4.00
N TRP A 70 7.08 -6.73 -2.72
CA TRP A 70 5.76 -6.34 -2.23
C TRP A 70 5.31 -4.98 -2.78
N VAL A 71 6.21 -4.00 -2.89
CA VAL A 71 5.89 -2.70 -3.52
C VAL A 71 5.42 -2.89 -4.97
N GLY A 72 5.99 -3.84 -5.70
CA GLY A 72 5.51 -4.22 -7.04
C GLY A 72 4.09 -4.80 -7.06
N ILE A 73 3.67 -5.45 -5.97
CA ILE A 73 2.33 -6.02 -5.79
C ILE A 73 1.28 -4.93 -5.45
N TYR A 74 1.71 -3.75 -4.99
CA TYR A 74 0.77 -2.74 -4.51
C TYR A 74 -0.28 -2.33 -5.54
N ASN A 75 0.14 -1.94 -6.76
CA ASN A 75 -0.78 -1.53 -7.83
C ASN A 75 -1.18 -2.70 -8.77
N SER A 76 -1.15 -3.95 -8.28
CA SER A 76 -1.43 -5.14 -9.08
C SER A 76 -2.78 -5.78 -8.70
N PRO A 77 -3.28 -6.78 -9.47
CA PRO A 77 -4.54 -7.49 -9.19
C PRO A 77 -4.59 -8.21 -7.84
N GLU A 78 -3.45 -8.42 -7.20
CA GLU A 78 -3.32 -9.05 -5.90
C GLU A 78 -3.65 -8.10 -4.72
N LEU A 79 -3.69 -6.77 -4.95
CA LEU A 79 -4.08 -5.77 -3.96
C LEU A 79 -4.94 -4.64 -4.54
N MET A 80 -4.37 -3.53 -5.01
CA MET A 80 -5.17 -2.32 -5.31
C MET A 80 -5.98 -2.46 -6.60
N ARG A 81 -5.49 -3.21 -7.59
CA ARG A 81 -6.23 -3.53 -8.83
C ARG A 81 -7.02 -4.83 -8.71
N HIS A 82 -7.16 -5.38 -7.50
CA HIS A 82 -8.02 -6.52 -7.27
C HIS A 82 -9.44 -6.22 -7.76
N PRO A 83 -10.15 -7.16 -8.43
CA PRO A 83 -11.47 -6.89 -9.03
C PRO A 83 -12.52 -6.29 -8.08
N ALA A 84 -12.43 -6.62 -6.79
CA ALA A 84 -13.30 -6.03 -5.77
C ALA A 84 -13.01 -4.54 -5.50
N LEU A 85 -11.75 -4.10 -5.63
CA LEU A 85 -11.30 -2.73 -5.35
C LEU A 85 -11.20 -1.87 -6.61
N ASP A 86 -10.44 -2.33 -7.61
CA ASP A 86 -10.15 -1.63 -8.87
C ASP A 86 -9.75 -0.16 -8.70
N PHE A 87 -8.80 0.11 -7.81
CA PHE A 87 -8.23 1.43 -7.59
C PHE A 87 -6.89 1.55 -8.31
N ASP A 88 -6.76 2.51 -9.24
CA ASP A 88 -5.45 2.86 -9.83
C ASP A 88 -4.71 3.81 -8.91
N THR A 89 -3.59 3.35 -8.33
CA THR A 89 -2.86 4.14 -7.35
C THR A 89 -1.93 5.18 -7.95
N LYS A 90 -1.80 5.24 -9.28
CA LYS A 90 -0.95 6.22 -9.98
C LYS A 90 -1.30 7.67 -9.63
N GLU A 91 -2.55 7.96 -9.28
CA GLU A 91 -2.99 9.30 -8.89
C GLU A 91 -2.45 9.76 -7.52
N TYR A 92 -1.92 8.84 -6.70
CA TYR A 92 -1.38 9.15 -5.37
C TYR A 92 0.15 9.28 -5.34
N GLY A 93 0.82 8.97 -6.46
CA GLY A 93 2.29 8.87 -6.52
C GLY A 93 2.80 7.46 -6.20
N PRO A 94 4.13 7.25 -6.27
CA PRO A 94 4.72 5.97 -5.94
C PRO A 94 4.70 5.72 -4.42
N LEU A 95 4.62 4.46 -4.00
CA LEU A 95 4.67 4.09 -2.58
C LEU A 95 6.02 4.40 -1.94
N LEU A 96 7.09 4.21 -2.72
CA LEU A 96 8.46 4.57 -2.41
C LEU A 96 8.99 5.41 -3.55
N GLU A 97 9.67 6.50 -3.24
CA GLU A 97 10.35 7.31 -4.25
C GLU A 97 11.39 6.48 -5.02
N ASN A 98 11.57 6.77 -6.31
CA ASN A 98 12.52 6.03 -7.14
C ASN A 98 13.95 6.07 -6.58
N SER A 99 14.35 7.20 -5.99
CA SER A 99 15.66 7.33 -5.32
C SER A 99 15.80 6.36 -4.14
N ALA A 100 14.74 6.16 -3.36
CA ALA A 100 14.76 5.20 -2.25
C ALA A 100 14.82 3.75 -2.77
N ILE A 101 14.17 3.45 -3.89
CA ILE A 101 14.27 2.14 -4.54
C ILE A 101 15.70 1.91 -5.03
N ASP A 102 16.30 2.89 -5.70
CA ASP A 102 17.65 2.81 -6.21
C ASP A 102 18.68 2.64 -5.07
N GLU A 103 18.53 3.38 -3.98
CA GLU A 103 19.38 3.24 -2.79
C GLU A 103 19.31 1.83 -2.19
N LEU A 104 18.09 1.30 -2.02
CA LEU A 104 17.88 -0.05 -1.49
C LEU A 104 18.44 -1.15 -2.40
N GLN A 105 18.38 -0.98 -3.72
CA GLN A 105 18.91 -1.96 -4.68
C GLN A 105 20.44 -2.01 -4.72
N ASN A 106 21.10 -0.93 -4.30
CA ASN A 106 22.56 -0.82 -4.29
C ASN A 106 23.20 -1.11 -2.93
N GLN A 107 22.40 -1.50 -1.93
CA GLN A 107 22.83 -1.87 -0.58
C GLN A 107 23.24 -3.35 -0.51
#